data_AF-A0A966MHA9-F1
#
_entry.id   AF-A0A966MHA9-F1
#
_cell.length_a   1.000
_cell.length_b   1.000
_cell.length_c   1.000
_cell.angle_alpha   90.00
_cell.angle_beta   90.00
_cell.angle_gamma   90.00
#
_symmetry.space_group_name_H-M   'P 1'
#
loop_
_entity.id
_entity.type
_entity.pdbx_description
1 polymer ?
#
loop_
_entity_poly.entity_id
_entity_poly.type
_entity_poly.pdbx_seq_one_letter_code
_entity_poly.pdbx_strand_id
1 'polypeptide(L)'
;MALASERPFGLGTIATAEQVAGWDIDVRPDGKGAPIGSGTAVQGEAVYAERCAACHGDFGEGVDRWPILAGGHGSLATNDPVKTVGSYWPYASTVYDYVYRAMPFGEAQSL
;
A
#
# COMPACT_ATOMS: atom_id res chain seq x y z
N MET A 1 -11.77 -23.53 -22.89
CA MET A 1 -11.36 -23.02 -21.56
C MET A 1 -12.20 -23.75 -20.54
N ALA A 2 -11.58 -24.48 -19.61
CA ALA A 2 -12.31 -25.11 -18.51
C ALA A 2 -12.81 -24.02 -17.55
N LEU A 3 -14.06 -24.10 -17.14
CA LEU A 3 -14.61 -23.20 -16.12
C LEU A 3 -14.06 -23.60 -14.74
N ALA A 4 -13.96 -22.68 -13.79
CA ALA A 4 -13.54 -22.99 -12.42
C ALA A 4 -14.44 -24.05 -11.74
N SER A 5 -15.64 -24.26 -12.25
CA SER A 5 -16.56 -25.33 -11.85
C SER A 5 -16.18 -26.72 -12.37
N GLU A 6 -15.41 -26.81 -13.45
CA GLU A 6 -15.02 -28.06 -14.13
C GLU A 6 -13.66 -28.56 -13.60
N ARG A 7 -13.60 -28.83 -12.29
CA ARG A 7 -12.36 -29.17 -11.60
C ARG A 7 -11.91 -30.61 -11.95
N PRO A 8 -10.81 -30.81 -12.70
CA PRO A 8 -10.44 -32.13 -13.25
C PRO A 8 -10.17 -33.21 -12.20
N PHE A 9 -9.77 -32.81 -10.99
CA PHE A 9 -9.42 -33.71 -9.88
C PHE A 9 -10.37 -33.59 -8.68
N GLY A 10 -11.43 -32.77 -8.77
CA GLY A 10 -12.39 -32.60 -7.68
C GLY A 10 -11.85 -31.93 -6.40
N LEU A 11 -10.68 -31.28 -6.43
CA LEU A 11 -10.05 -30.65 -5.25
C LEU A 11 -10.52 -29.20 -5.05
N GLY A 12 -10.52 -28.75 -3.78
CA GLY A 12 -10.83 -27.36 -3.38
C GLY A 12 -12.33 -27.05 -3.33
N THR A 13 -12.68 -25.75 -3.38
CA THR A 13 -14.04 -25.23 -3.60
C THR A 13 -13.94 -23.91 -4.38
N ILE A 14 -15.03 -23.49 -5.05
CA ILE A 14 -15.08 -22.15 -5.66
C ILE A 14 -15.15 -21.14 -4.51
N ALA A 15 -14.29 -20.13 -4.54
CA ALA A 15 -14.32 -19.05 -3.55
C ALA A 15 -15.63 -18.26 -3.66
N THR A 16 -16.22 -17.91 -2.53
CA THR A 16 -17.40 -17.03 -2.53
C THR A 16 -17.00 -15.61 -2.92
N ALA A 17 -17.98 -14.81 -3.34
CA ALA A 17 -17.73 -13.41 -3.65
C ALA A 17 -17.13 -12.65 -2.46
N GLU A 18 -17.55 -12.99 -1.23
CA GLU A 18 -17.06 -12.40 0.01
C GLU A 18 -15.60 -12.78 0.28
N GLN A 19 -15.22 -14.04 0.02
CA GLN A 19 -13.83 -14.48 0.17
C GLN A 19 -12.92 -13.76 -0.82
N VAL A 20 -13.36 -13.62 -2.07
CA VAL A 20 -12.60 -12.87 -3.09
C VAL A 20 -12.48 -11.41 -2.68
N ALA A 21 -13.58 -10.76 -2.30
CA ALA A 21 -13.58 -9.35 -1.88
C ALA A 21 -12.70 -9.08 -0.64
N GLY A 22 -12.56 -10.05 0.27
CA GLY A 22 -11.68 -9.92 1.43
C GLY A 22 -10.19 -10.12 1.13
N TRP A 23 -9.84 -10.74 0.00
CA TRP A 23 -8.44 -11.04 -0.36
C TRP A 23 -7.91 -10.16 -1.50
N ASP A 24 -8.76 -9.92 -2.49
CA ASP A 24 -8.54 -9.08 -3.68
C ASP A 24 -8.84 -7.62 -3.33
N ILE A 25 -7.86 -6.99 -2.69
CA ILE A 25 -7.85 -5.58 -2.30
C ILE A 25 -6.74 -4.79 -3.01
N ASP A 26 -6.16 -5.33 -4.09
CA ASP A 26 -5.09 -4.62 -4.82
C ASP A 26 -5.62 -3.41 -5.59
N VAL A 27 -4.81 -2.35 -5.62
CA VAL A 27 -5.09 -1.15 -6.41
C VAL A 27 -4.03 -0.98 -7.49
N ARG A 28 -4.46 -1.22 -8.71
CA ARG A 28 -3.61 -1.22 -9.89
C ARG A 28 -3.28 0.20 -10.36
N PRO A 29 -2.18 0.39 -11.13
CA PRO A 29 -1.83 1.69 -11.71
C PRO A 29 -2.90 2.32 -12.63
N ASP A 30 -3.80 1.51 -13.18
CA ASP A 30 -4.94 1.96 -13.99
C ASP A 30 -6.17 2.35 -13.13
N GLY A 31 -6.05 2.31 -11.80
CA GLY A 31 -7.11 2.64 -10.85
C GLY A 31 -8.09 1.48 -10.58
N LYS A 32 -7.94 0.33 -11.25
CA LYS A 32 -8.77 -0.83 -10.96
C LYS A 32 -8.52 -1.32 -9.52
N GLY A 33 -9.61 -1.56 -8.79
CA GLY A 33 -9.58 -1.97 -7.38
C GLY A 33 -9.58 -0.80 -6.38
N ALA A 34 -9.45 0.45 -6.86
CA ALA A 34 -9.57 1.61 -5.97
C ALA A 34 -10.97 1.67 -5.33
N PRO A 35 -11.08 1.86 -4.00
CA PRO A 35 -12.37 1.93 -3.34
C PRO A 35 -13.07 3.26 -3.64
N ILE A 36 -14.39 3.25 -3.50
CA ILE A 36 -15.19 4.48 -3.55
C ILE A 36 -14.95 5.24 -2.25
N GLY A 37 -14.39 6.45 -2.35
CA GLY A 37 -14.14 7.29 -1.19
C GLY A 37 -13.27 8.49 -1.52
N SER A 38 -12.96 9.27 -0.48
CA SER A 38 -12.06 10.43 -0.57
C SER A 38 -11.49 10.77 0.79
N GLY A 39 -10.30 11.36 0.81
CA GLY A 39 -9.68 11.91 2.00
C GLY A 39 -8.83 13.14 1.63
N THR A 40 -8.47 13.93 2.64
CA THR A 40 -7.63 15.12 2.46
C THR A 40 -6.31 14.95 3.20
N ALA A 41 -5.27 15.70 2.80
CA ALA A 41 -3.98 15.68 3.49
C ALA A 41 -4.10 16.01 4.99
N VAL A 42 -4.95 16.99 5.33
CA VAL A 42 -5.18 17.40 6.73
C VAL A 42 -5.83 16.28 7.55
N GLN A 43 -6.77 15.53 6.96
CA GLN A 43 -7.34 14.35 7.64
C GLN A 43 -6.29 13.23 7.78
N GLY A 44 -5.46 13.04 6.77
CA GLY A 44 -4.39 12.04 6.77
C GLY A 44 -3.30 12.33 7.79
N GLU A 45 -2.99 13.60 8.06
CA GLU A 45 -1.99 14.02 9.04
C GLU A 45 -2.29 13.48 10.45
N ALA A 46 -3.54 13.57 10.89
CA ALA A 46 -3.94 13.06 12.20
C ALA A 46 -3.74 11.53 12.32
N VAL A 47 -4.15 10.78 11.28
CA VAL A 47 -3.95 9.32 11.22
C VAL A 47 -2.46 8.99 11.18
N TYR A 48 -1.69 9.73 10.40
CA TYR A 48 -0.26 9.53 10.23
C TYR A 48 0.51 9.76 11.53
N ALA A 49 0.20 10.83 12.27
CA ALA A 49 0.79 11.11 13.58
C ALA A 49 0.50 10.00 14.60
N GLU A 50 -0.72 9.45 14.59
CA GLU A 50 -1.11 8.39 15.54
C GLU A 50 -0.53 7.02 15.16
N ARG A 51 -0.47 6.68 13.87
CA ARG A 51 -0.25 5.30 13.40
C ARG A 51 1.08 5.07 12.67
N CYS A 52 1.76 6.12 12.23
CA CYS A 52 2.90 6.01 11.31
C CYS A 52 4.17 6.71 11.82
N ALA A 53 4.01 7.90 12.43
CA ALA A 53 5.11 8.81 12.72
C ALA A 53 6.15 8.24 13.70
N ALA A 54 5.74 7.33 14.59
CA ALA A 54 6.65 6.66 15.53
C ALA A 54 7.83 5.93 14.84
N CYS A 55 7.64 5.48 13.59
CA CYS A 55 8.69 4.90 12.78
C CYS A 55 9.12 5.82 11.64
N HIS A 56 8.16 6.47 10.98
CA HIS A 56 8.43 7.20 9.73
C HIS A 56 8.73 8.69 9.91
N GLY A 57 8.76 9.21 11.14
CA GLY A 57 8.95 10.62 11.44
C GLY A 57 7.66 11.43 11.24
N ASP A 58 7.60 12.66 11.73
CA ASP A 58 6.38 13.48 11.66
C ASP A 58 6.07 13.94 10.23
N PHE A 59 7.09 14.01 9.37
CA PHE A 59 7.02 14.48 7.99
C PHE A 59 7.47 13.43 6.96
N GLY A 60 7.62 12.16 7.37
CA GLY A 60 8.09 11.09 6.49
C GLY A 60 9.62 11.05 6.32
N GLU A 61 10.38 11.72 7.16
CA GLU A 61 11.84 11.77 7.16
C GLU A 61 12.52 10.50 7.69
N GLY A 62 11.75 9.60 8.32
CA GLY A 62 12.24 8.38 8.96
C GLY A 62 12.88 8.62 10.32
N VAL A 63 12.61 7.73 11.28
CA VAL A 63 13.27 7.71 12.60
C VAL A 63 14.31 6.58 12.63
N ASP A 64 15.51 6.86 13.14
CA ASP A 64 16.64 5.92 13.24
C ASP A 64 16.98 5.23 11.91
N ARG A 65 16.54 3.97 11.75
CA ARG A 65 16.77 3.14 10.57
C ARG A 65 15.48 2.71 9.89
N TRP A 66 14.35 3.28 10.28
CA TRP A 66 13.09 3.06 9.60
C TRP A 66 13.07 3.77 8.24
N PRO A 67 12.26 3.28 7.28
CA PRO A 67 12.23 3.84 5.94
C PRO A 67 11.82 5.32 5.91
N ILE A 68 12.60 6.09 5.14
CA ILE A 68 12.27 7.46 4.74
C ILE A 68 11.18 7.40 3.66
N LEU A 69 10.06 8.08 3.90
CA LEU A 69 8.91 8.10 3.00
C LEU A 69 8.90 9.33 2.07
N ALA A 70 9.50 10.45 2.48
CA ALA A 70 9.52 11.70 1.74
C ALA A 70 10.94 12.29 1.64
N GLY A 71 11.24 12.94 0.51
CA GLY A 71 12.56 13.52 0.22
C GLY A 71 13.34 12.76 -0.85
N GLY A 72 14.61 13.12 -1.06
CA GLY A 72 15.48 12.45 -2.02
C GLY A 72 15.27 12.82 -3.50
N HIS A 73 14.46 13.83 -3.80
CA HIS A 73 14.30 14.35 -5.16
C HIS A 73 15.67 14.77 -5.74
N GLY A 74 15.95 14.37 -6.98
CA GLY A 74 17.22 14.65 -7.65
C GLY A 74 18.41 13.80 -7.18
N SER A 75 18.26 12.96 -6.15
CA SER A 75 19.36 12.13 -5.63
C SER A 75 19.66 10.88 -6.46
N LEU A 76 18.77 10.48 -7.40
CA LEU A 76 18.85 9.19 -8.09
C LEU A 76 20.15 8.95 -8.88
N ALA A 77 20.81 10.02 -9.36
CA ALA A 77 22.05 9.94 -10.11
C ALA A 77 23.32 10.12 -9.24
N THR A 78 23.15 10.25 -7.92
CA THR A 78 24.27 10.40 -6.98
C THR A 78 24.80 9.03 -6.56
N ASN A 79 25.95 9.02 -5.87
CA ASN A 79 26.52 7.78 -5.32
C ASN A 79 25.63 7.17 -4.21
N ASP A 80 24.84 7.99 -3.53
CA ASP A 80 24.00 7.61 -2.40
C ASP A 80 22.54 8.04 -2.65
N PRO A 81 21.82 7.36 -3.56
CA PRO A 81 20.46 7.72 -3.91
C PRO A 81 19.48 7.47 -2.76
N VAL A 82 18.65 8.47 -2.45
CA VAL A 82 17.57 8.38 -1.47
C VAL A 82 16.26 8.11 -2.20
N LYS A 83 15.85 6.83 -2.21
CA LYS A 83 14.66 6.33 -2.92
C LYS A 83 13.45 6.32 -1.97
N THR A 84 12.55 7.28 -2.16
CA THR A 84 11.32 7.44 -1.38
C THR A 84 10.11 7.33 -2.29
N VAL A 85 8.90 7.51 -1.73
CA VAL A 85 7.67 7.57 -2.52
C VAL A 85 7.77 8.69 -3.55
N GLY A 86 8.17 9.89 -3.14
CA GLY A 86 8.24 11.06 -4.04
C GLY A 86 9.40 11.02 -5.03
N SER A 87 10.54 10.41 -4.67
CA SER A 87 11.73 10.46 -5.52
C SER A 87 11.84 9.29 -6.51
N TYR A 88 11.17 8.16 -6.26
CA TYR A 88 11.42 6.91 -6.99
C TYR A 88 10.17 6.16 -7.44
N TRP A 89 9.08 6.21 -6.67
CA TRP A 89 7.92 5.37 -6.96
C TRP A 89 7.14 5.89 -8.18
N PRO A 90 6.71 5.02 -9.11
CA PRO A 90 6.08 5.45 -10.35
C PRO A 90 4.57 5.74 -10.24
N TYR A 91 3.88 5.17 -9.24
CA TYR A 91 2.41 5.20 -9.17
C TYR A 91 1.89 5.43 -7.75
N ALA A 92 0.89 6.31 -7.61
CA ALA A 92 0.19 6.54 -6.36
C ALA A 92 -0.65 5.34 -5.90
N SER A 93 -1.12 4.52 -6.85
CA SER A 93 -1.89 3.31 -6.54
C SER A 93 -1.13 2.33 -5.65
N THR A 94 0.18 2.18 -5.88
CA THR A 94 1.06 1.31 -5.07
C THR A 94 1.17 1.81 -3.63
N VAL A 95 1.14 3.13 -3.42
CA VAL A 95 1.14 3.71 -2.07
C VAL A 95 -0.14 3.32 -1.34
N TYR A 96 -1.29 3.48 -2.00
CA TYR A 96 -2.58 3.12 -1.41
C TYR A 96 -2.66 1.62 -1.08
N ASP A 97 -2.42 0.74 -2.07
CA ASP A 97 -2.48 -0.72 -1.88
C ASP A 97 -1.56 -1.18 -0.75
N TYR A 98 -0.29 -0.74 -0.77
CA TYR A 98 0.68 -1.16 0.24
C TYR A 98 0.30 -0.68 1.65
N VAL A 99 -0.10 0.58 1.81
CA VAL A 99 -0.49 1.13 3.11
C VAL A 99 -1.73 0.41 3.64
N TYR A 100 -2.78 0.27 2.83
CA TYR A 100 -4.01 -0.40 3.24
C TYR A 100 -3.79 -1.89 3.58
N ARG A 101 -2.95 -2.58 2.80
CA ARG A 101 -2.73 -4.02 2.94
C ARG A 101 -1.76 -4.39 4.05
N ALA A 102 -0.71 -3.60 4.26
CA ALA A 102 0.47 -4.04 5.00
C ALA A 102 0.89 -3.11 6.15
N MET A 103 0.29 -1.92 6.28
CA MET A 103 0.58 -0.99 7.36
C MET A 103 -0.62 -0.82 8.31
N PRO A 104 -0.39 -0.37 9.55
CA PRO A 104 0.90 -0.16 10.22
C PRO A 104 1.70 -1.45 10.43
N PHE A 105 3.03 -1.35 10.47
CA PHE A 105 3.88 -2.52 10.70
C PHE A 105 3.63 -3.12 12.09
N GLY A 106 3.17 -4.37 12.13
CA GLY A 106 2.75 -5.07 13.36
C GLY A 106 1.25 -5.05 13.62
N GLU A 107 0.48 -4.23 12.88
CA GLU A 107 -0.98 -4.09 13.01
C GLU A 107 -1.64 -3.86 11.63
N ALA A 108 -1.20 -4.59 10.60
CA ALA A 108 -1.67 -4.39 9.23
C ALA A 108 -3.19 -4.64 9.06
N GLN A 109 -3.80 -4.02 8.03
CA GLN A 109 -5.25 -4.07 7.76
C GLN A 109 -6.13 -3.49 8.88
N SER A 110 -5.64 -2.42 9.54
CA SER A 110 -6.35 -1.71 10.61
C SER A 110 -6.83 -0.29 10.21
N LEU A 111 -6.61 0.10 8.95
CA LEU A 111 -6.98 1.41 8.39
C LEU A 111 -8.28 1.37 7.58
#